data_AF-A0A8T5N2J6-F1
#
_entry.id   AF-A0A8T5N2J6-F1
#
_cell.length_a   1.000
_cell.length_b   1.000
_cell.length_c   1.000
_cell.angle_alpha   90.00
_cell.angle_beta   90.00
_cell.angle_gamma   90.00
#
_symmetry.space_group_name_H-M   'P 1'
#
loop_
_entity.id
_entity.type
_entity.pdbx_description
1 polymer ?
#
loop_
_entity_poly.entity_id
_entity_poly.type
_entity_poly.pdbx_seq_one_letter_code
_entity_poly.pdbx_strand_id
1 'polypeptide(L)'
;MKILGKTLKEYIWPIKFYILASILIVVSQYYIGLPLQEQYPIILRITQGLWATMVALSVLTLIRMYKDFDMKNVIVLGIFYSIIIHGLKAFVFRVFLFPYEHIPSDKILMYLINKFLYGSFLVMVVVVIIGIIFIYLRNKNQLGNKV
;
A
#
# COMPACT_ATOMS: atom_id res chain seq x y z
N MET A 1 9.54 17.69 11.82
CA MET A 1 10.07 17.39 10.47
C MET A 1 8.93 17.34 9.47
N LYS A 2 9.10 17.91 8.27
CA LYS A 2 8.13 17.87 7.18
C LYS A 2 8.74 17.13 5.98
N ILE A 3 7.92 16.38 5.25
CA ILE A 3 8.27 15.68 4.02
C ILE A 3 7.38 16.28 2.92
N LEU A 4 7.99 16.98 1.96
CA LEU A 4 7.26 17.68 0.88
C LEU A 4 6.16 18.62 1.40
N GLY A 5 6.46 19.37 2.47
CA GLY A 5 5.54 20.35 3.04
C GLY A 5 4.55 19.79 4.06
N LYS A 6 4.40 18.47 4.19
CA LYS A 6 3.48 17.82 5.15
C LYS A 6 4.21 17.07 6.25
N THR A 7 3.68 17.10 7.46
CA THR A 7 4.15 16.29 8.59
C THR A 7 3.70 14.83 8.44
N LEU A 8 4.37 13.91 9.13
CA LEU A 8 3.95 12.50 9.16
C LEU A 8 2.50 12.35 9.67
N LYS A 9 2.10 13.18 10.64
CA LYS A 9 0.72 13.20 11.14
C LYS A 9 -0.28 13.56 10.04
N GLU A 10 0.03 14.52 9.17
CA GLU A 10 -0.84 14.90 8.05
C GLU A 10 -0.91 13.83 6.96
N TYR A 11 0.15 13.04 6.77
CA TYR A 11 0.10 11.88 5.87
C TYR A 11 -0.71 10.71 6.43
N ILE A 12 -0.64 10.47 7.74
CA ILE A 12 -1.15 9.22 8.34
C ILE A 12 -2.50 9.40 9.01
N TRP A 13 -2.70 10.47 9.78
CA TRP A 13 -3.87 10.63 10.63
C TRP A 13 -5.21 10.60 9.87
N PRO A 14 -5.35 11.26 8.70
CA PRO A 14 -6.60 11.24 7.94
C PRO A 14 -6.96 9.85 7.40
N ILE A 15 -5.97 8.97 7.24
CA ILE A 15 -6.10 7.67 6.57
C ILE A 15 -5.77 6.49 7.49
N LYS A 16 -5.63 6.73 8.80
CA LYS A 16 -5.18 5.74 9.78
C LYS A 16 -6.03 4.47 9.79
N PHE A 17 -7.33 4.60 9.53
CA PHE A 17 -8.24 3.45 9.47
C PHE A 17 -8.06 2.63 8.19
N TYR A 18 -7.75 3.25 7.05
CA TYR A 18 -7.39 2.54 5.82
C TYR A 18 -6.04 1.81 5.97
N ILE A 19 -5.09 2.41 6.69
CA ILE A 19 -3.83 1.76 7.05
C ILE A 19 -4.08 0.54 7.95
N LEU A 20 -4.85 0.70 9.03
CA LEU A 20 -5.18 -0.39 9.94
C LEU A 20 -5.93 -1.52 9.23
N ALA A 21 -6.91 -1.18 8.39
CA ALA A 21 -7.62 -2.16 7.57
C ALA A 21 -6.66 -2.91 6.63
N SER A 22 -5.72 -2.20 5.98
CA SER A 22 -4.70 -2.83 5.12
C SER A 22 -3.85 -3.82 5.90
N ILE A 23 -3.43 -3.47 7.12
CA ILE A 23 -2.68 -4.38 8.01
C ILE A 23 -3.52 -5.62 8.33
N LEU A 24 -4.77 -5.46 8.74
CA LEU A 24 -5.66 -6.59 9.06
C LEU A 24 -5.91 -7.49 7.84
N ILE A 25 -6.04 -6.92 6.64
CA ILE A 25 -6.15 -7.67 5.38
C ILE A 25 -4.87 -8.48 5.12
N VAL A 26 -3.69 -7.90 5.36
CA VAL A 26 -2.43 -8.64 5.23
C VAL A 26 -2.33 -9.76 6.27
N VAL A 27 -2.74 -9.50 7.52
CA VAL A 27 -2.79 -10.52 8.57
C VAL A 27 -3.71 -11.68 8.13
N SER A 28 -4.93 -11.39 7.65
CA SER A 28 -5.86 -12.43 7.20
C SER A 28 -5.36 -13.20 5.98
N GLN A 29 -4.59 -12.58 5.10
CA GLN A 29 -3.91 -13.30 4.00
C GLN A 29 -3.01 -14.41 4.51
N TYR A 30 -2.30 -14.21 5.61
CA TYR A 30 -1.39 -15.21 6.15
C TYR A 30 -2.09 -16.27 7.00
N TYR A 31 -3.06 -15.88 7.82
CA TYR A 31 -3.76 -16.83 8.70
C TYR A 31 -4.89 -17.60 8.02
N ILE A 32 -5.48 -17.06 6.95
CA ILE A 32 -6.64 -17.65 6.29
C ILE A 32 -6.35 -17.89 4.80
N GLY A 33 -5.90 -16.86 4.10
CA GLY A 33 -5.75 -16.91 2.64
C GLY A 33 -4.72 -17.93 2.16
N LEU A 34 -3.52 -17.95 2.75
CA LEU A 34 -2.44 -18.87 2.38
C LEU A 34 -2.79 -20.32 2.76
N PRO A 35 -3.25 -20.65 3.98
CA PRO A 35 -3.65 -22.02 4.33
C PRO A 35 -4.77 -22.59 3.45
N LEU A 36 -5.70 -21.75 2.99
CA LEU A 36 -6.84 -22.17 2.17
C LEU A 36 -6.59 -22.01 0.67
N GLN A 37 -5.38 -21.67 0.23
CA GLN A 37 -5.10 -21.28 -1.15
C GLN A 37 -5.45 -22.37 -2.17
N GLU A 38 -5.22 -23.64 -1.84
CA GLU A 38 -5.47 -24.76 -2.77
C GLU A 38 -6.97 -24.99 -3.00
N GLN A 39 -7.79 -24.83 -1.96
CA GLN A 39 -9.23 -25.04 -2.02
C GLN A 39 -9.98 -23.78 -2.49
N TYR A 40 -9.51 -22.60 -2.08
CA TYR A 40 -10.18 -21.32 -2.29
C TYR A 40 -9.19 -20.22 -2.73
N PRO A 41 -8.58 -20.35 -3.93
CA PRO A 41 -7.58 -19.40 -4.42
C PRO A 41 -8.11 -17.97 -4.58
N ILE A 42 -9.43 -17.82 -4.68
CA ILE A 42 -10.10 -16.52 -4.80
C ILE A 42 -9.92 -15.65 -3.54
N ILE A 43 -9.75 -16.22 -2.35
CA ILE A 43 -9.60 -15.48 -1.09
C ILE A 43 -8.37 -14.57 -1.14
N LEU A 44 -7.25 -15.07 -1.67
CA LEU A 44 -6.02 -14.28 -1.82
C LEU A 44 -6.20 -13.15 -2.83
N ARG A 45 -6.95 -13.38 -3.92
CA ARG A 45 -7.22 -12.35 -4.93
C ARG A 45 -8.12 -11.24 -4.37
N ILE A 46 -9.18 -11.61 -3.65
CA ILE A 46 -10.08 -10.66 -3.00
C ILE A 46 -9.30 -9.82 -1.99
N THR A 47 -8.55 -10.45 -1.10
CA THR A 47 -7.75 -9.73 -0.11
C THR A 47 -6.66 -8.87 -0.75
N GLN A 48 -6.09 -9.28 -1.90
CA GLN A 48 -5.19 -8.41 -2.68
C GLN A 48 -5.91 -7.16 -3.19
N GLY A 49 -7.10 -7.32 -3.76
CA GLY A 49 -7.94 -6.21 -4.18
C GLY A 49 -8.34 -5.31 -3.01
N LEU A 50 -8.67 -5.88 -1.85
CA LEU A 50 -9.10 -5.11 -0.68
C LEU A 50 -8.02 -4.16 -0.16
N TRP A 51 -6.77 -4.62 0.01
CA TRP A 51 -5.72 -3.69 0.46
C TRP A 51 -5.42 -2.64 -0.62
N ALA A 52 -5.47 -3.01 -1.90
CA ALA A 52 -5.27 -2.06 -3.01
C ALA A 52 -6.37 -0.98 -3.01
N THR A 53 -7.61 -1.36 -2.72
CA THR A 53 -8.73 -0.43 -2.53
C THR A 53 -8.49 0.51 -1.34
N MET A 54 -7.99 0.01 -0.21
CA MET A 54 -7.65 0.87 0.94
C MET A 54 -6.58 1.90 0.58
N VAL A 55 -5.57 1.50 -0.20
CA VAL A 55 -4.54 2.40 -0.72
C VAL A 55 -5.14 3.47 -1.64
N ALA A 56 -6.02 3.07 -2.56
CA ALA A 56 -6.70 4.02 -3.46
C ALA A 56 -7.58 5.03 -2.70
N LEU A 57 -8.33 4.56 -1.69
CA LEU A 57 -9.14 5.42 -0.82
C LEU A 57 -8.29 6.40 -0.01
N SER A 58 -7.10 5.99 0.42
CA SER A 58 -6.16 6.88 1.10
C SER A 58 -5.64 7.99 0.19
N VAL A 59 -5.24 7.65 -1.04
CA VAL A 59 -4.83 8.63 -2.06
C VAL A 59 -5.95 9.63 -2.30
N LEU A 60 -7.17 9.14 -2.54
CA LEU A 60 -8.34 9.99 -2.77
C LEU A 60 -8.64 10.92 -1.59
N THR A 61 -8.61 10.38 -0.37
CA THR A 61 -8.88 11.13 0.87
C THR A 61 -7.89 12.28 1.02
N LEU A 62 -6.59 12.03 0.82
CA LEU A 62 -5.56 13.05 0.96
C LEU A 62 -5.61 14.10 -0.16
N ILE A 63 -5.88 13.71 -1.41
CA ILE A 63 -6.07 14.63 -2.54
C ILE A 63 -7.24 15.58 -2.31
N ARG A 64 -8.34 15.07 -1.72
CA ARG A 64 -9.53 15.88 -1.42
C ARG A 64 -9.33 16.79 -0.22
N MET A 65 -8.64 16.31 0.80
CA MET A 65 -8.41 17.06 2.04
C MET A 65 -7.39 18.19 1.85
N TYR A 66 -6.37 17.96 1.03
CA TYR A 66 -5.25 18.88 0.87
C TYR A 66 -5.13 19.35 -0.58
N LYS A 67 -5.44 20.64 -0.82
CA LYS A 67 -5.38 21.25 -2.16
C LYS A 67 -3.99 21.17 -2.80
N ASP A 68 -2.95 21.25 -1.97
CA ASP A 68 -1.53 21.18 -2.33
C ASP A 68 -1.00 19.74 -2.45
N PHE A 69 -1.83 18.71 -2.25
CA PHE A 69 -1.41 17.32 -2.44
C PHE A 69 -1.23 17.03 -3.92
N ASP A 70 0.01 16.71 -4.30
CA ASP A 70 0.45 16.52 -5.69
C ASP A 70 1.09 15.13 -5.91
N MET A 71 1.63 14.89 -7.10
CA MET A 71 2.27 13.61 -7.44
C MET A 71 3.48 13.28 -6.57
N LYS A 72 4.20 14.26 -6.04
CA LYS A 72 5.35 14.00 -5.16
C LYS A 72 4.85 13.43 -3.82
N ASN A 73 3.75 13.98 -3.30
CA ASN A 73 3.09 13.47 -2.10
C ASN A 73 2.50 12.06 -2.33
N VAL A 74 1.95 11.79 -3.51
CA VAL A 74 1.48 10.45 -3.94
C VAL A 74 2.62 9.43 -3.86
N ILE A 75 3.81 9.75 -4.36
CA ILE A 75 4.97 8.85 -4.29
C ILE A 75 5.37 8.56 -2.84
N VAL A 76 5.42 9.59 -1.98
CA VAL A 76 5.71 9.41 -0.54
C VAL A 76 4.70 8.48 0.12
N LEU A 77 3.41 8.64 -0.18
CA LEU A 77 2.37 7.76 0.32
C LEU A 77 2.57 6.31 -0.18
N GLY A 78 2.97 6.14 -1.44
CA GLY A 78 3.32 4.83 -2.01
C GLY A 78 4.47 4.15 -1.28
N ILE A 79 5.49 4.91 -0.86
CA ILE A 79 6.59 4.39 -0.03
C ILE A 79 6.06 3.94 1.33
N PHE A 80 5.22 4.75 2.00
CA PHE A 80 4.62 4.35 3.28
C PHE A 80 3.82 3.06 3.18
N TYR A 81 2.94 2.95 2.19
CA TYR A 81 2.16 1.73 1.99
C TYR A 81 3.02 0.54 1.57
N SER A 82 4.09 0.76 0.82
CA SER A 82 5.06 -0.30 0.48
C SER A 82 5.71 -0.88 1.73
N ILE A 83 6.14 -0.03 2.65
CA ILE A 83 6.73 -0.45 3.94
C ILE A 83 5.66 -1.14 4.80
N ILE A 84 4.48 -0.56 4.95
CA ILE A 84 3.42 -1.11 5.80
C ILE A 84 2.94 -2.47 5.31
N ILE A 85 2.63 -2.59 4.02
CA ILE A 85 2.03 -3.81 3.46
C ILE A 85 3.12 -4.84 3.18
N HIS A 86 4.10 -4.50 2.33
CA HIS A 86 5.09 -5.48 1.91
C HIS A 86 6.25 -5.64 2.87
N GLY A 87 6.57 -4.60 3.66
CA GLY A 87 7.50 -4.78 4.78
C GLY A 87 6.95 -5.75 5.82
N LEU A 88 5.66 -5.65 6.15
CA LEU A 88 5.00 -6.62 7.04
C LEU A 88 5.00 -8.03 6.44
N LYS A 89 4.66 -8.19 5.15
CA LYS A 89 4.68 -9.50 4.48
C LYS A 89 6.07 -10.12 4.45
N ALA A 90 7.07 -9.37 3.97
CA ALA A 90 8.40 -9.88 3.75
C ALA A 90 9.16 -10.07 5.07
N PHE A 91 9.19 -9.07 5.95
CA PHE A 91 10.09 -9.09 7.10
C PHE A 91 9.44 -9.53 8.41
N VAL A 92 8.12 -9.42 8.56
CA VAL A 92 7.44 -9.92 9.77
C VAL A 92 6.94 -11.33 9.56
N PHE A 93 6.02 -11.51 8.62
CA PHE A 93 5.40 -12.82 8.44
C PHE A 93 6.36 -13.87 7.92
N ARG A 94 7.17 -13.57 6.90
CA ARG A 94 8.06 -14.59 6.29
C ARG A 94 9.37 -14.84 7.05
N VAL A 95 9.70 -14.01 8.04
CA VAL A 95 10.86 -14.24 8.89
C VAL A 95 10.46 -14.95 10.17
N PHE A 96 9.38 -14.50 10.82
CA PHE A 96 9.09 -14.90 12.20
C PHE A 96 7.89 -15.83 12.36
N LEU A 97 6.84 -15.68 11.53
CA LEU A 97 5.56 -16.37 11.77
C LEU A 97 5.30 -17.52 10.79
N PHE A 98 5.79 -17.40 9.56
CA PHE A 98 5.67 -18.37 8.48
C PHE A 98 7.00 -18.46 7.72
N PRO A 99 8.07 -18.90 8.41
CA PRO A 99 9.41 -18.97 7.84
C PRO A 99 9.45 -19.92 6.64
N TYR A 100 10.35 -19.63 5.71
CA TYR A 100 10.57 -20.52 4.58
C TYR A 100 11.47 -21.69 4.98
N GLU A 101 10.91 -22.89 4.98
CA GLU A 101 11.64 -24.11 5.36
C GLU A 101 12.64 -24.57 4.28
N HIS A 102 12.56 -24.03 3.06
CA HIS A 102 13.32 -24.53 1.90
C HIS A 102 14.35 -23.53 1.36
N ILE A 103 14.55 -22.37 2.00
CA ILE A 103 15.49 -21.35 1.52
C ILE A 103 16.78 -21.43 2.34
N PRO A 104 17.95 -21.64 1.71
CA PRO A 104 19.25 -21.59 2.37
C PRO A 104 19.45 -20.28 3.13
N SER A 105 20.02 -20.34 4.33
CA SER A 105 20.13 -19.19 5.25
C SER A 105 20.90 -18.00 4.65
N ASP A 106 21.90 -18.27 3.83
CA ASP A 106 22.70 -17.30 3.08
C ASP A 106 21.89 -16.52 2.02
N LYS A 107 20.77 -17.09 1.56
CA LYS A 107 19.91 -16.52 0.52
C LYS A 107 18.63 -15.87 1.06
N ILE A 108 18.34 -16.04 2.36
CA ILE A 108 17.11 -15.52 2.98
C ILE A 108 17.01 -14.00 2.77
N LEU A 109 18.04 -13.23 3.10
CA LEU A 109 17.99 -11.77 3.01
C LEU A 109 17.69 -11.29 1.59
N MET A 110 18.40 -11.83 0.59
CA MET A 110 18.20 -11.47 -0.82
C MET A 110 16.79 -11.83 -1.29
N TYR A 111 16.28 -12.98 -0.86
CA TYR A 111 14.92 -13.40 -1.18
C TYR A 111 13.87 -12.47 -0.56
N LEU A 112 14.03 -12.09 0.70
CA LEU A 112 13.12 -11.16 1.39
C LEU A 112 13.10 -9.80 0.71
N ILE A 113 14.27 -9.28 0.34
CA ILE A 113 14.41 -8.03 -0.42
C ILE A 113 13.67 -8.15 -1.75
N ASN A 114 13.86 -9.25 -2.50
CA ASN A 114 13.17 -9.45 -3.78
C ASN A 114 11.65 -9.48 -3.62
N LYS A 115 11.11 -10.14 -2.59
CA LYS A 115 9.67 -10.16 -2.31
C LYS A 115 9.15 -8.80 -1.86
N PHE A 116 9.92 -8.07 -1.07
CA PHE A 116 9.61 -6.70 -0.69
C PHE A 116 9.52 -5.81 -1.93
N LEU A 117 10.59 -5.75 -2.73
CA LEU A 117 10.69 -4.91 -3.93
C LEU A 117 9.60 -5.23 -4.95
N TYR A 118 9.36 -6.51 -5.25
CA TYR A 118 8.28 -6.92 -6.17
C TYR A 118 6.91 -6.42 -5.70
N GLY A 119 6.62 -6.59 -4.42
CA GLY A 119 5.37 -6.13 -3.85
C GLY A 119 5.24 -4.60 -3.78
N SER A 120 6.30 -3.93 -3.34
CA SER A 120 6.39 -2.46 -3.29
C SER A 120 6.22 -1.84 -4.67
N PHE A 121 6.77 -2.46 -5.72
CA PHE A 121 6.54 -2.03 -7.09
C PHE A 121 5.05 -2.05 -7.44
N LEU A 122 4.33 -3.11 -7.09
CA LEU A 122 2.89 -3.22 -7.34
C LEU A 122 2.09 -2.16 -6.57
N VAL A 123 2.42 -1.90 -5.29
CA VAL A 123 1.84 -0.78 -4.53
C VAL A 123 2.08 0.55 -5.24
N MET A 124 3.31 0.80 -5.69
CA MET A 124 3.67 2.05 -6.34
C MET A 124 2.89 2.25 -7.63
N VAL A 125 2.75 1.21 -8.45
CA VAL A 125 1.93 1.26 -9.67
C VAL A 125 0.49 1.65 -9.35
N VAL A 126 -0.12 1.00 -8.35
CA VAL A 126 -1.50 1.33 -7.93
C VAL A 126 -1.61 2.78 -7.49
N VAL A 127 -0.72 3.22 -6.60
CA VAL A 127 -0.74 4.59 -6.04
C VAL A 127 -0.53 5.65 -7.12
N VAL A 128 0.38 5.42 -8.06
CA VAL A 128 0.66 6.35 -9.16
C VAL A 128 -0.51 6.43 -10.13
N ILE A 129 -1.06 5.30 -10.59
CA ILE A 129 -2.21 5.29 -11.51
C ILE A 129 -3.39 6.03 -10.87
N ILE A 130 -3.72 5.69 -9.63
CA ILE A 130 -4.82 6.32 -8.89
C ILE A 130 -4.55 7.81 -8.65
N GLY A 131 -3.32 8.16 -8.28
CA GLY A 131 -2.90 9.55 -8.07
C GLY A 131 -3.04 10.40 -9.33
N ILE A 132 -2.58 9.88 -10.49
CA ILE A 132 -2.73 10.55 -11.79
C ILE A 132 -4.20 10.81 -12.08
N ILE A 133 -5.05 9.79 -11.97
CA ILE A 133 -6.49 9.90 -12.27
C ILE A 133 -7.14 10.96 -11.39
N PHE A 134 -6.97 10.90 -10.07
CA PHE A 134 -7.67 11.80 -9.16
C PHE A 134 -7.12 13.22 -9.14
N ILE A 135 -5.80 13.42 -9.32
CA ILE A 135 -5.23 14.76 -9.46
C ILE A 135 -5.72 15.41 -10.77
N TYR A 136 -5.75 14.65 -11.87
CA TYR A 136 -6.29 15.13 -13.14
C TYR A 136 -7.77 15.55 -13.02
N LEU A 137 -8.61 14.69 -12.43
CA LEU A 137 -10.03 14.99 -12.21
C LEU A 137 -10.23 16.22 -11.31
N ARG A 138 -9.45 16.37 -10.24
CA ARG A 138 -9.48 17.56 -9.38
C ARG A 138 -9.17 18.84 -10.18
N ASN A 139 -8.10 18.82 -10.97
CA ASN A 139 -7.65 19.99 -11.72
C ASN A 139 -8.67 20.37 -12.80
N LYS A 140 -9.27 19.38 -13.49
CA LYS A 140 -10.35 19.61 -14.46
C LYS A 140 -11.57 20.28 -13.83
N ASN A 141 -12.00 19.82 -12.65
CA ASN A 141 -13.13 20.42 -11.94
C ASN A 141 -12.84 21.86 -11.47
N GLN A 142 -11.60 22.14 -11.07
CA GLN A 142 -11.18 23.50 -10.69
C GLN A 142 -11.12 24.46 -11.89
N LEU A 143 -10.80 23.97 -13.08
CA LEU A 143 -10.85 24.75 -14.33
C LEU A 143 -12.29 25.06 -14.75
N GLY A 144 -13.22 24.11 -14.58
CA GLY A 144 -14.64 24.30 -14.93
C GLY A 144 -15.40 25.29 -14.04
N ASN A 145 -14.98 25.47 -12.78
CA ASN A 145 -15.60 26.44 -11.85
C ASN A 145 -15.02 27.87 -11.95
N LYS A 146 -14.10 28.11 -12.90
CA LYS A 146 -13.49 29.43 -13.14
C LYS A 146 -14.02 30.11 -14.41
N VAL A 147 -15.00 29.52 -15.08
CA VAL A 147 -15.75 30.08 -16.22
C VAL A 147 -17.15 30.44 -15.73
#